data_AF-A0A0B5QQ67-F1
#
_entry.id   AF-A0A0B5QQ67-F1
#
_cell.length_a   1.000
_cell.length_b   1.000
_cell.length_c   1.000
_cell.angle_alpha   90.00
_cell.angle_beta   90.00
_cell.angle_gamma   90.00
#
_symmetry.space_group_name_H-M   'P 1'
#
loop_
_entity.id
_entity.type
_entity.pdbx_description
1 polymer ?
#
loop_
_entity_poly.entity_id
_entity_poly.type
_entity_poly.pdbx_seq_one_letter_code
_entity_poly.pdbx_strand_id
1 'polypeptide(L)'
;MNNTADLEAFKNIKIASASSENSGNESKDKIERYVIDEIKNSYIFQEIFNAYGSSFDQLGLDISDLFLQILPQTATEWGLKLWEKRVGITTNNAKSIEERRARVLAKLNSKGTTTVEVIKQICKSFVSEAEIIQNNPEYYFQVNLISDTGFPYALDSLYDSIEIAKPAHLGVKYKLISMNQSQMYYGLASIMGETMTVYPWRAKNIESSGKMESGIGQCTGSESITIYPSKEMS
;
A
#
# COMPACT_ATOMS: atom_id res chain seq x y z
N MET A 1 -12.22 -2.26 -10.04
CA MET A 1 -12.37 -3.49 -10.87
C MET A 1 -13.85 -3.78 -10.98
N ASN A 2 -14.40 -3.75 -12.20
CA ASN A 2 -15.83 -3.93 -12.43
C ASN A 2 -16.22 -5.38 -12.16
N ASN A 3 -17.08 -5.60 -11.17
CA ASN A 3 -17.58 -6.89 -10.69
C ASN A 3 -18.58 -7.57 -11.66
N THR A 4 -18.43 -7.31 -12.96
CA THR A 4 -19.35 -7.76 -14.00
C THR A 4 -19.14 -9.25 -14.31
N ALA A 5 -17.91 -9.75 -14.13
CA ALA A 5 -17.57 -11.15 -14.41
C ALA A 5 -18.21 -12.13 -13.40
N ASP A 6 -18.25 -11.79 -12.11
CA ASP A 6 -18.90 -12.65 -11.11
C ASP A 6 -20.42 -12.69 -11.34
N LEU A 7 -21.04 -11.55 -11.69
CA LEU A 7 -22.49 -11.48 -11.96
C LEU A 7 -22.91 -12.31 -13.18
N GLU A 8 -22.08 -12.38 -14.23
CA GLU A 8 -22.34 -13.22 -15.41
C GLU A 8 -22.29 -14.72 -15.08
N ALA A 9 -21.42 -15.15 -14.15
CA ALA A 9 -21.33 -16.55 -13.73
C ALA A 9 -22.62 -17.05 -13.05
N PHE A 10 -23.33 -16.17 -12.32
CA PHE A 10 -24.60 -16.50 -11.65
C PHE A 10 -25.84 -16.28 -12.53
N LYS A 11 -25.75 -15.53 -13.64
CA LYS A 11 -26.86 -15.34 -14.59
C LYS A 11 -27.30 -16.63 -15.27
N ASN A 12 -26.38 -17.58 -15.46
CA ASN A 12 -26.66 -18.86 -16.10
C ASN A 12 -27.14 -19.95 -15.12
N ILE A 13 -27.20 -19.66 -13.83
CA ILE A 13 -27.84 -20.56 -12.88
C ILE A 13 -29.34 -20.43 -13.11
N LYS A 14 -29.96 -21.49 -13.65
CA LYS A 14 -31.41 -21.66 -13.60
C LYS A 14 -31.80 -21.75 -12.13
N ILE A 15 -32.10 -20.60 -11.54
CA ILE A 15 -32.77 -20.52 -10.25
C ILE A 15 -34.09 -21.22 -10.47
N ALA A 16 -34.31 -22.33 -9.76
CA ALA A 16 -35.59 -23.02 -9.79
C ALA A 16 -36.63 -22.03 -9.22
N SER A 17 -37.34 -21.34 -10.10
CA SER A 17 -38.40 -20.44 -9.68
C SER A 17 -39.63 -21.27 -9.37
N ALA A 18 -40.25 -21.05 -8.21
CA ALA A 18 -41.50 -21.68 -7.81
C ALA A 18 -42.70 -21.33 -8.73
N SER A 19 -42.46 -20.65 -9.86
CA SER A 19 -43.44 -20.11 -10.79
C SER A 19 -43.58 -20.91 -12.08
N SER A 20 -43.06 -22.13 -12.15
CA SER A 20 -43.55 -23.11 -13.14
C SER A 20 -44.64 -23.94 -12.46
N GLU A 21 -45.85 -23.90 -13.00
CA GLU A 21 -47.04 -24.67 -12.58
C GLU A 21 -46.86 -26.20 -12.70
N ASN A 22 -45.62 -26.71 -12.67
CA ASN A 22 -45.26 -28.11 -12.89
C ASN A 22 -44.23 -28.64 -11.87
N SER A 23 -43.98 -27.92 -10.77
CA SER A 23 -42.87 -28.19 -9.83
C SER A 23 -43.01 -29.45 -8.97
N GLY A 24 -44.11 -30.18 -9.07
CA GLY A 24 -44.36 -31.35 -8.22
C GLY A 24 -43.72 -32.66 -8.69
N ASN A 25 -43.23 -32.74 -9.94
CA ASN A 25 -42.87 -34.02 -10.56
C ASN A 25 -41.57 -34.02 -11.40
N GLU A 26 -40.84 -32.91 -11.51
CA GLU A 26 -39.65 -32.87 -12.39
C GLU A 26 -38.55 -33.81 -11.88
N SER A 27 -38.29 -33.82 -10.57
CA SER A 27 -37.31 -34.73 -9.98
C SER A 27 -37.79 -36.17 -9.98
N LYS A 28 -39.11 -36.40 -9.81
CA LYS A 28 -39.72 -37.73 -9.96
C LYS A 28 -39.42 -38.30 -11.36
N ASP A 29 -39.74 -37.56 -12.42
CA ASP A 29 -39.53 -37.98 -13.81
C ASP A 29 -38.04 -38.18 -14.16
N LYS A 30 -37.14 -37.45 -13.50
CA LYS A 30 -35.68 -37.69 -13.61
C LYS A 30 -35.31 -39.01 -12.96
N ILE A 31 -35.75 -39.27 -11.73
CA ILE A 31 -35.43 -40.49 -10.98
C ILE A 31 -35.96 -41.72 -11.70
N GLU A 32 -37.20 -41.66 -12.20
CA GLU A 32 -37.82 -42.77 -12.93
C GLU A 32 -37.04 -43.18 -14.19
N ARG A 33 -36.27 -42.27 -14.81
CA ARG A 33 -35.43 -42.59 -15.98
C ARG A 33 -34.18 -43.39 -15.64
N TYR A 34 -33.76 -43.39 -14.37
CA TYR A 34 -32.58 -44.14 -13.92
C TYR A 34 -32.91 -45.55 -13.45
N VAL A 35 -34.19 -45.95 -13.50
CA VAL A 35 -34.68 -47.22 -13.00
C VAL A 35 -35.21 -48.07 -14.15
N ILE A 36 -34.97 -49.38 -14.07
CA ILE A 36 -35.48 -50.38 -15.04
C ILE A 36 -37.02 -50.42 -15.10
N ASP A 37 -37.57 -50.58 -16.30
CA ASP A 37 -39.01 -50.47 -16.59
C ASP A 37 -39.88 -51.47 -15.81
N GLU A 38 -39.33 -52.63 -15.46
CA GLU A 38 -40.07 -53.71 -14.79
C GLU A 38 -40.54 -53.32 -13.37
N ILE A 39 -39.76 -52.48 -12.68
CA ILE A 39 -40.09 -52.03 -11.30
C ILE A 39 -40.75 -50.66 -11.27
N LYS A 40 -40.67 -49.90 -12.38
CA LYS A 40 -41.24 -48.56 -12.51
C LYS A 40 -42.76 -48.52 -12.30
N ASN A 41 -43.45 -49.57 -12.75
CA ASN A 41 -44.91 -49.65 -12.69
C ASN A 41 -45.46 -50.21 -11.36
N SER A 42 -44.57 -50.64 -10.45
CA SER A 42 -45.00 -51.13 -9.14
C SER A 42 -45.55 -50.00 -8.28
N TYR A 43 -46.69 -50.23 -7.65
CA TYR A 43 -47.33 -49.29 -6.73
C TYR A 43 -46.36 -48.81 -5.64
N ILE A 44 -45.59 -49.73 -5.06
CA ILE A 44 -44.62 -49.42 -3.99
C ILE A 44 -43.55 -48.44 -4.49
N PHE A 45 -43.04 -48.66 -5.71
CA PHE A 45 -42.00 -47.81 -6.29
C PHE A 45 -42.55 -46.44 -6.69
N GLN A 46 -43.79 -46.34 -7.17
CA GLN A 46 -44.43 -45.06 -7.48
C GLN A 46 -44.57 -44.18 -6.22
N GLU A 47 -44.98 -44.76 -5.08
CA GLU A 47 -45.04 -44.03 -3.81
C GLU A 47 -43.65 -43.56 -3.34
N ILE A 48 -42.64 -44.42 -3.49
CA ILE A 48 -41.23 -44.07 -3.20
C ILE A 48 -40.78 -42.90 -4.09
N PHE A 49 -41.02 -42.96 -5.40
CA PHE A 49 -40.63 -41.89 -6.32
C PHE A 49 -41.36 -40.58 -6.05
N ASN A 50 -42.63 -40.63 -5.64
CA ASN A 50 -43.37 -39.44 -5.23
C ASN A 50 -42.74 -38.78 -3.98
N ALA A 51 -42.45 -39.58 -2.94
CA ALA A 51 -41.89 -39.07 -1.69
C ALA A 51 -40.47 -38.49 -1.88
N TYR A 52 -39.61 -39.21 -2.59
CA TYR A 52 -38.25 -38.74 -2.88
C TYR A 52 -38.25 -37.58 -3.88
N GLY A 53 -39.07 -37.63 -4.92
CA GLY A 53 -39.21 -36.57 -5.92
C GLY A 53 -39.50 -35.22 -5.27
N SER A 54 -40.53 -35.16 -4.42
CA SER A 54 -40.86 -33.94 -3.66
C SER A 54 -39.71 -33.46 -2.78
N SER A 55 -38.98 -34.37 -2.13
CA SER A 55 -37.82 -34.02 -1.31
C SER A 55 -36.66 -33.43 -2.14
N PHE A 56 -36.42 -33.96 -3.33
CA PHE A 56 -35.39 -33.46 -4.25
C PHE A 56 -35.77 -32.12 -4.88
N ASP A 57 -37.05 -31.92 -5.21
CA ASP A 57 -37.54 -30.64 -5.69
C ASP A 57 -37.36 -29.56 -4.62
N GLN A 58 -37.68 -29.86 -3.35
CA GLN A 58 -37.42 -28.95 -2.24
C GLN A 58 -35.92 -28.66 -2.06
N LEU A 59 -35.07 -29.70 -2.12
CA LEU A 59 -33.62 -29.52 -2.05
C LEU A 59 -33.09 -28.62 -3.17
N GLY A 60 -33.65 -28.73 -4.38
CA GLY A 60 -33.32 -27.86 -5.51
C GLY A 60 -33.65 -26.39 -5.21
N LEU A 61 -34.79 -26.12 -4.60
CA LEU A 61 -35.18 -24.77 -4.16
C LEU A 61 -34.23 -24.25 -3.07
N ASP A 62 -33.88 -25.08 -2.08
CA ASP A 62 -33.00 -24.69 -0.98
C ASP A 62 -31.59 -24.36 -1.48
N ILE A 63 -31.04 -25.16 -2.41
CA ILE A 63 -29.76 -24.89 -3.06
C ILE A 63 -29.81 -23.58 -3.84
N SER A 64 -30.90 -23.36 -4.58
CA SER A 64 -31.10 -22.14 -5.35
C SER A 64 -31.17 -20.90 -4.45
N ASP A 65 -31.87 -20.97 -3.32
CA ASP A 65 -31.90 -19.87 -2.33
C ASP A 65 -30.51 -19.64 -1.72
N LEU A 66 -29.78 -20.71 -1.39
CA LEU A 66 -28.42 -20.61 -0.86
C LEU A 66 -27.50 -19.84 -1.83
N PHE A 67 -27.55 -20.13 -3.13
CA PHE A 67 -26.76 -19.39 -4.12
C PHE A 67 -27.09 -17.91 -4.17
N LEU A 68 -28.37 -17.55 -4.02
CA LEU A 68 -28.78 -16.15 -3.91
C LEU A 68 -28.23 -15.48 -2.65
N GLN A 69 -28.06 -16.22 -1.55
CA GLN A 69 -27.54 -15.66 -0.31
C GLN A 69 -26.01 -15.50 -0.26
N ILE A 70 -25.26 -16.24 -1.07
CA ILE A 70 -23.79 -16.19 -1.08
C ILE A 70 -23.29 -14.80 -1.46
N LEU A 71 -23.96 -14.08 -2.36
CA LEU A 71 -23.56 -12.73 -2.74
C LEU A 71 -24.36 -11.68 -1.97
N PRO A 72 -23.71 -10.64 -1.41
CA PRO A 72 -24.43 -9.56 -0.73
C PRO A 72 -25.34 -8.76 -1.67
N GLN A 73 -25.14 -8.87 -2.99
CA GLN A 73 -25.94 -8.18 -4.01
C GLN A 73 -27.31 -8.83 -4.23
N THR A 74 -27.40 -10.15 -4.04
CA THR A 74 -28.61 -10.96 -4.26
C THR A 74 -29.23 -11.45 -2.97
N ALA A 75 -28.50 -11.39 -1.85
CA ALA A 75 -28.95 -11.90 -0.55
C ALA A 75 -30.26 -11.25 -0.07
N THR A 76 -31.21 -12.08 0.35
CA THR A 76 -32.47 -11.70 0.97
C THR A 76 -32.26 -11.45 2.47
N GLU A 77 -33.35 -11.33 3.22
CA GLU A 77 -33.34 -10.88 4.62
C GLU A 77 -32.40 -11.65 5.55
N TRP A 78 -32.33 -12.98 5.44
CA TRP A 78 -31.52 -13.78 6.36
C TRP A 78 -30.04 -13.80 5.96
N GLY A 79 -29.74 -13.90 4.66
CA GLY A 79 -28.35 -13.83 4.17
C GLY A 79 -27.74 -12.47 4.44
N LEU A 80 -28.51 -11.40 4.33
CA LEU A 80 -28.04 -10.03 4.58
C LEU A 80 -27.67 -9.80 6.05
N LYS A 81 -28.39 -10.39 7.00
CA LYS A 81 -28.04 -10.35 8.44
C LYS A 81 -26.70 -11.00 8.72
N LEU A 82 -26.39 -12.11 8.05
CA LEU A 82 -25.07 -12.78 8.15
C LEU A 82 -23.96 -11.89 7.61
N TRP A 83 -24.20 -11.23 6.48
CA TRP A 83 -23.25 -10.27 5.90
C TRP A 83 -23.01 -9.06 6.80
N GLU A 84 -24.07 -8.44 7.34
CA GLU A 84 -23.98 -7.33 8.28
C GLU A 84 -23.14 -7.71 9.51
N LYS A 85 -23.37 -8.90 10.07
CA LYS A 85 -22.55 -9.45 11.18
C LYS A 85 -21.10 -9.64 10.77
N ARG A 86 -20.83 -10.16 9.57
CA ARG A 86 -19.47 -10.39 9.05
C ARG A 86 -18.69 -9.08 8.89
N VAL A 87 -19.35 -8.00 8.44
CA VAL A 87 -18.69 -6.69 8.24
C VAL A 87 -18.73 -5.78 9.47
N GLY A 88 -19.37 -6.21 10.55
CA GLY A 88 -19.48 -5.46 11.80
C GLY A 88 -20.48 -4.29 11.75
N ILE A 89 -21.54 -4.39 10.97
CA ILE A 89 -22.63 -3.41 10.90
C ILE A 89 -23.80 -3.88 11.76
N THR A 90 -24.43 -2.97 12.51
CA THR A 90 -25.69 -3.24 13.23
C THR A 90 -26.85 -3.40 12.24
N THR A 91 -27.53 -4.54 12.29
CA THR A 91 -28.75 -4.80 11.52
C THR A 91 -29.84 -3.79 11.85
N ASN A 92 -30.37 -3.12 10.83
CA ASN A 92 -31.51 -2.22 10.97
C ASN A 92 -32.60 -2.64 9.98
N ASN A 93 -33.64 -3.31 10.49
CA ASN A 93 -34.75 -3.81 9.67
C ASN A 93 -35.73 -2.71 9.21
N ALA A 94 -35.55 -1.45 9.66
CA ALA A 94 -36.36 -0.33 9.17
C ALA A 94 -35.90 0.21 7.80
N LYS A 95 -34.70 -0.21 7.34
CA LYS A 95 -34.14 0.20 6.03
C LYS A 95 -34.51 -0.80 4.95
N SER A 96 -34.58 -0.32 3.70
CA SER A 96 -34.84 -1.21 2.56
C SER A 96 -33.72 -2.23 2.37
N ILE A 97 -34.03 -3.35 1.72
CA ILE A 97 -33.04 -4.39 1.40
C ILE A 97 -31.92 -3.79 0.53
N GLU A 98 -32.26 -2.97 -0.48
CA GLU A 98 -31.26 -2.34 -1.35
C GLU A 98 -30.31 -1.44 -0.58
N GLU A 99 -30.84 -0.60 0.32
CA GLU A 99 -30.01 0.27 1.16
C GLU A 99 -29.07 -0.53 2.07
N ARG A 100 -29.56 -1.63 2.65
CA ARG A 100 -28.75 -2.51 3.50
C ARG A 100 -27.66 -3.21 2.69
N ARG A 101 -27.97 -3.72 1.49
CA ARG A 101 -26.98 -4.29 0.57
C ARG A 101 -25.91 -3.26 0.19
N ALA A 102 -26.30 -2.03 -0.14
CA ALA A 102 -25.37 -0.94 -0.46
C ALA A 102 -24.42 -0.62 0.71
N ARG A 103 -24.92 -0.59 1.95
CA ARG A 103 -24.07 -0.37 3.14
C ARG A 103 -23.07 -1.49 3.37
N VAL A 104 -23.48 -2.75 3.21
CA VAL A 104 -22.59 -3.90 3.29
C VAL A 104 -21.50 -3.82 2.22
N LEU A 105 -21.88 -3.57 0.96
CA LEU A 105 -20.94 -3.40 -0.14
C LEU A 105 -19.97 -2.25 0.11
N ALA A 106 -20.46 -1.11 0.60
CA ALA A 106 -19.61 0.03 0.93
C ALA A 106 -18.58 -0.32 2.01
N LYS A 107 -18.94 -1.13 3.01
CA LYS A 107 -18.01 -1.56 4.08
C LYS A 107 -17.00 -2.63 3.60
N LEU A 108 -17.41 -3.50 2.69
CA LEU A 108 -16.50 -4.43 2.02
C LEU A 108 -15.49 -3.66 1.15
N ASN A 109 -15.98 -2.68 0.40
CA ASN A 109 -15.17 -1.84 -0.47
C ASN A 109 -14.36 -0.77 0.28
N SER A 110 -14.73 -0.39 1.50
CA SER A 110 -13.97 0.58 2.31
C SER A 110 -12.62 0.02 2.79
N LYS A 111 -12.40 -1.30 2.67
CA LYS A 111 -11.09 -1.93 2.84
C LYS A 111 -10.29 -1.98 1.52
N GLY A 112 -10.82 -1.40 0.44
CA GLY A 112 -10.27 -1.47 -0.90
C GLY A 112 -9.04 -0.59 -1.08
N THR A 113 -7.93 -1.24 -1.45
CA THR A 113 -6.73 -0.71 -2.11
C THR A 113 -6.33 0.70 -1.73
N THR A 114 -5.34 0.79 -0.85
CA THR A 114 -4.45 1.95 -0.73
C THR A 114 -4.03 2.42 -2.11
N THR A 115 -4.71 3.46 -2.57
CA THR A 115 -4.43 4.11 -3.84
C THR A 115 -3.29 5.09 -3.60
N VAL A 116 -2.56 5.47 -4.65
CA VAL A 116 -1.47 6.45 -4.56
C VAL A 116 -1.92 7.71 -3.83
N GLU A 117 -3.14 8.14 -4.10
CA GLU A 117 -3.77 9.31 -3.49
C GLU A 117 -3.91 9.18 -1.98
N VAL A 118 -4.26 7.99 -1.48
CA VAL A 118 -4.42 7.73 -0.03
C VAL A 118 -3.06 7.81 0.67
N ILE A 119 -2.04 7.16 0.11
CA ILE A 119 -0.66 7.29 0.65
C ILE A 119 -0.22 8.74 0.60
N LYS A 120 -0.53 9.46 -0.49
CA LYS A 120 -0.15 10.88 -0.66
C LYS A 120 -0.79 11.74 0.42
N GLN A 121 -2.06 11.49 0.75
CA GLN A 121 -2.77 12.20 1.81
C GLN A 121 -2.20 11.91 3.20
N ILE A 122 -1.83 10.66 3.47
CA ILE A 122 -1.14 10.29 4.72
C ILE A 122 0.17 11.09 4.81
N CYS A 123 1.02 11.06 3.78
CA CYS A 123 2.29 11.80 3.77
C CYS A 123 2.12 13.32 3.92
N LYS A 124 1.12 13.92 3.25
CA LYS A 124 0.80 15.35 3.35
C LYS A 124 0.36 15.81 4.75
N SER A 125 -0.03 14.88 5.63
CA SER A 125 -0.35 15.21 7.01
C SER A 125 0.89 15.46 7.87
N PHE A 126 2.06 15.01 7.41
CA PHE A 126 3.34 15.12 8.13
C PHE A 126 4.32 16.08 7.44
N VAL A 127 4.20 16.25 6.11
CA VAL A 127 5.17 16.99 5.27
C VAL A 127 4.42 17.91 4.32
N SER A 128 5.01 19.05 3.95
CA SER A 128 4.43 20.02 3.01
C SER A 128 4.16 19.42 1.63
N GLU A 129 5.15 18.71 1.07
CA GLU A 129 5.05 18.07 -0.23
C GLU A 129 5.46 16.60 -0.20
N ALA A 130 4.67 15.78 -0.88
CA ALA A 130 4.89 14.35 -0.99
C ALA A 130 4.58 13.88 -2.42
N GLU A 131 5.50 13.11 -2.98
CA GLU A 131 5.38 12.49 -4.30
C GLU A 131 5.58 10.97 -4.18
N ILE A 132 4.81 10.22 -4.96
CA ILE A 132 4.85 8.75 -4.93
C ILE A 132 5.12 8.25 -6.34
N ILE A 133 6.17 7.45 -6.48
CA ILE A 133 6.59 6.84 -7.74
C ILE A 133 6.35 5.34 -7.62
N GLN A 134 5.50 4.79 -8.49
CA GLN A 134 5.22 3.35 -8.52
C GLN A 134 6.20 2.64 -9.45
N ASN A 135 6.91 1.65 -8.92
CA ASN A 135 7.77 0.77 -9.70
C ASN A 135 7.14 -0.64 -9.71
N ASN A 136 6.04 -0.79 -10.46
CA ASN A 136 5.28 -2.04 -10.56
C ASN A 136 6.12 -3.28 -10.93
N PRO A 137 7.09 -3.21 -11.87
CA PRO A 137 7.92 -4.36 -12.23
C PRO A 137 8.79 -4.90 -11.07
N GLU A 138 9.20 -4.02 -10.15
CA GLU A 138 10.09 -4.35 -9.03
C GLU A 138 9.32 -4.54 -7.72
N TYR A 139 7.98 -4.55 -7.76
CA TYR A 139 7.10 -4.73 -6.60
C TYR A 139 7.38 -3.76 -5.43
N TYR A 140 7.71 -2.50 -5.73
CA TYR A 140 7.76 -1.45 -4.71
C TYR A 140 7.25 -0.10 -5.23
N PHE A 141 6.98 0.79 -4.29
CA PHE A 141 6.81 2.21 -4.57
C PHE A 141 7.78 3.03 -3.73
N GLN A 142 8.19 4.17 -4.27
CA GLN A 142 9.05 5.13 -3.61
C GLN A 142 8.20 6.32 -3.15
N VAL A 143 8.38 6.71 -1.88
CA VAL A 143 7.78 7.90 -1.28
C VAL A 143 8.85 8.96 -1.15
N ASN A 144 8.74 10.01 -1.97
CA ASN A 144 9.56 11.21 -1.88
C ASN A 144 8.88 12.20 -0.94
N LEU A 145 9.50 12.49 0.20
CA LEU A 145 9.04 13.47 1.16
C LEU A 145 9.92 14.71 1.02
N ILE A 146 9.31 15.86 0.76
CA ILE A 146 10.01 17.13 0.52
C ILE A 146 9.55 18.14 1.57
N SER A 147 10.48 18.61 2.40
CA SER A 147 10.21 19.60 3.44
C SER A 147 11.12 20.82 3.34
N ASP A 148 10.54 22.00 3.47
CA ASP A 148 11.26 23.28 3.49
C ASP A 148 11.73 23.68 4.91
N THR A 149 11.03 23.19 5.94
CA THR A 149 11.27 23.54 7.35
C THR A 149 11.97 22.43 8.13
N GLY A 150 12.28 21.30 7.47
CA GLY A 150 12.84 20.10 8.08
C GLY A 150 11.78 19.05 8.40
N PHE A 151 12.20 17.86 8.84
CA PHE A 151 11.29 16.77 9.20
C PHE A 151 11.06 16.75 10.72
N PRO A 152 9.83 16.52 11.18
CA PRO A 152 9.57 16.34 12.60
C PRO A 152 10.27 15.07 13.12
N TYR A 153 10.67 15.06 14.40
CA TYR A 153 11.30 13.88 15.04
C TYR A 153 10.41 12.61 15.00
N ALA A 154 9.10 12.75 14.82
CA ALA A 154 8.12 11.66 14.82
C ALA A 154 7.84 11.09 13.42
N LEU A 155 8.88 10.78 12.63
CA LEU A 155 8.70 10.07 11.36
C LEU A 155 8.22 8.63 11.55
N ASP A 156 8.42 8.03 12.73
CA ASP A 156 7.97 6.68 13.04
C ASP A 156 6.46 6.50 12.85
N SER A 157 5.66 7.49 13.28
CA SER A 157 4.20 7.46 13.10
C SER A 157 3.78 7.51 11.63
N LEU A 158 4.56 8.18 10.78
CA LEU A 158 4.34 8.18 9.33
C LEU A 158 4.63 6.79 8.75
N TYR A 159 5.75 6.17 9.15
CA TYR A 159 6.12 4.83 8.69
C TYR A 159 5.09 3.78 9.11
N ASP A 160 4.61 3.81 10.35
CA ASP A 160 3.56 2.90 10.83
C ASP A 160 2.27 3.07 10.04
N SER A 161 1.88 4.33 9.78
CA SER A 161 0.67 4.63 9.00
C SER A 161 0.78 4.13 7.57
N ILE A 162 1.94 4.27 6.95
CA ILE A 162 2.20 3.77 5.60
C ILE A 162 2.26 2.24 5.60
N GLU A 163 2.82 1.59 6.62
CA GLU A 163 2.88 0.13 6.69
C GLU A 163 1.48 -0.48 6.83
N ILE A 164 0.59 0.14 7.60
CA ILE A 164 -0.83 -0.27 7.72
C ILE A 164 -1.58 -0.08 6.40
N ALA A 165 -1.33 1.03 5.71
CA ALA A 165 -1.97 1.31 4.43
C ALA A 165 -1.41 0.39 3.33
N LYS A 166 -0.11 0.15 3.30
CA LYS A 166 0.57 -0.56 2.22
C LYS A 166 0.07 -2.00 2.07
N PRO A 167 -0.15 -2.48 0.84
CA PRO A 167 -0.38 -3.90 0.60
C PRO A 167 0.81 -4.75 1.06
N ALA A 168 0.56 -5.88 1.72
CA ALA A 168 1.62 -6.72 2.30
C ALA A 168 2.68 -7.21 1.28
N HIS A 169 2.33 -7.31 -0.01
CA HIS A 169 3.20 -7.80 -1.07
C HIS A 169 4.06 -6.71 -1.74
N LEU A 170 3.88 -5.44 -1.36
CA LEU A 170 4.58 -4.31 -1.97
C LEU A 170 5.65 -3.78 -1.00
N GLY A 171 6.85 -3.51 -1.51
CA GLY A 171 7.91 -2.83 -0.77
C GLY A 171 7.71 -1.31 -0.74
N VAL A 172 8.29 -0.63 0.25
CA VAL A 172 8.33 0.83 0.34
C VAL A 172 9.77 1.32 0.48
N LYS A 173 10.13 2.36 -0.28
CA LYS A 173 11.40 3.09 -0.15
C LYS A 173 11.12 4.55 0.15
N TYR A 174 11.87 5.14 1.08
CA TYR A 174 11.72 6.55 1.45
C TYR A 174 12.90 7.37 0.94
N LYS A 175 12.59 8.54 0.36
CA LYS A 175 13.57 9.55 -0.01
C LYS A 175 13.21 10.87 0.68
N LEU A 176 14.06 11.31 1.60
CA LEU A 176 13.89 12.54 2.36
C LEU A 176 14.69 13.66 1.70
N ILE A 177 14.03 14.74 1.31
CA ILE A 177 14.64 15.93 0.73
C ILE A 177 14.30 17.11 1.64
N SER A 178 15.30 17.67 2.32
CA SER A 178 15.13 18.90 3.11
C SER A 178 15.76 20.06 2.36
N MET A 179 14.95 21.04 1.98
CA MET A 179 15.43 22.27 1.34
C MET A 179 15.52 23.37 2.40
N ASN A 180 16.70 23.55 2.98
CA ASN A 180 16.94 24.64 3.92
C ASN A 180 17.37 25.90 3.14
N GLN A 181 16.67 27.02 3.37
CA GLN A 181 16.99 28.34 2.79
C GLN A 181 18.18 29.04 3.48
N SER A 182 18.83 28.40 4.45
CA SER A 182 19.96 28.96 5.17
C SER A 182 21.18 29.10 4.26
N GLN A 183 21.78 30.29 4.26
CA GLN A 183 23.08 30.52 3.62
C GLN A 183 24.17 29.83 4.46
N MET A 184 24.72 28.73 3.93
CA MET A 184 25.89 28.09 4.54
C MET A 184 27.12 28.98 4.32
N TYR A 185 27.62 29.57 5.40
CA TYR A 185 28.88 30.31 5.39
C TYR A 185 30.02 29.36 5.78
N TYR A 186 30.92 29.09 4.83
CA TYR A 186 32.14 28.33 5.09
C TYR A 186 33.27 29.30 5.42
N GLY A 187 33.70 29.34 6.68
CA GLY A 187 34.87 30.09 7.12
C GLY A 187 36.14 29.27 6.91
N LEU A 188 37.08 29.79 6.14
CA LEU A 188 38.36 29.15 5.88
C LEU A 188 39.44 29.91 6.67
N ALA A 189 40.10 29.24 7.62
CA ALA A 189 41.19 29.80 8.41
C ALA A 189 42.52 29.16 7.98
N SER A 190 43.45 29.97 7.48
CA SER A 190 44.82 29.53 7.17
C SER A 190 45.76 30.02 8.26
N ILE A 191 46.53 29.12 8.86
CA ILE A 191 47.58 29.47 9.82
C ILE A 191 48.89 29.54 9.03
N MET A 192 49.51 30.73 9.00
CA MET A 192 50.85 30.94 8.45
C MET A 192 51.80 31.25 9.61
N GLY A 193 53.00 30.68 9.60
CA GLY A 193 54.03 30.91 10.62
C GLY A 193 55.42 30.96 10.01
N GLU A 194 56.24 31.90 10.46
CA GLU A 194 57.65 32.06 10.10
C GLU A 194 58.53 31.55 11.26
N THR A 195 59.58 30.79 10.95
CA THR A 195 60.56 30.31 11.94
C THR A 195 61.90 31.00 11.69
N MET A 196 62.22 32.05 12.45
CA MET A 196 63.52 32.73 12.40
C MET A 196 64.52 32.08 13.35
N THR A 197 65.54 31.41 12.82
CA THR A 197 66.62 30.80 13.63
C THR A 197 67.87 31.69 13.58
N VAL A 198 68.22 32.36 14.69
CA VAL A 198 69.39 33.25 14.78
C VAL A 198 70.60 32.49 15.32
N TYR A 199 71.61 32.26 14.49
CA TYR A 199 72.88 31.65 14.90
C TYR A 199 73.95 32.72 15.18
N PRO A 200 74.82 32.53 16.19
CA PRO A 200 76.02 33.34 16.35
C PRO A 200 77.03 33.11 15.20
N TRP A 201 77.62 34.21 14.73
CA TRP A 201 78.27 34.42 13.43
C TRP A 201 79.44 33.49 13.05
N ARG A 202 79.45 33.00 11.80
CA ARG A 202 80.63 32.74 10.93
C ARG A 202 80.20 32.77 9.46
N ALA A 203 80.83 33.64 8.66
CA ALA A 203 80.46 33.86 7.26
C ALA A 203 80.83 32.68 6.34
N LYS A 204 79.84 32.17 5.61
CA LYS A 204 80.02 31.53 4.30
C LYS A 204 78.80 31.88 3.45
N ASN A 205 79.04 32.59 2.34
CA ASN A 205 78.05 32.86 1.30
C ASN A 205 77.31 31.58 0.91
N ILE A 206 76.03 31.67 0.56
CA ILE A 206 75.32 30.95 -0.52
C ILE A 206 73.89 31.52 -0.64
N GLU A 207 73.37 31.56 -1.86
CA GLU A 207 72.07 32.11 -2.32
C GLU A 207 70.93 31.06 -2.44
N SER A 208 69.73 31.52 -2.88
CA SER A 208 68.66 30.82 -3.67
C SER A 208 67.55 30.10 -2.86
N SER A 209 66.28 29.90 -3.25
CA SER A 209 65.29 30.28 -4.30
C SER A 209 63.94 29.60 -3.95
N GLY A 210 62.77 30.10 -4.39
CA GLY A 210 61.54 29.29 -4.53
C GLY A 210 60.19 30.03 -4.50
N LYS A 211 59.26 29.67 -5.40
CA LYS A 211 57.96 30.33 -5.73
C LYS A 211 56.80 29.32 -5.57
N MET A 212 55.59 29.71 -5.14
CA MET A 212 54.39 28.87 -5.29
C MET A 212 53.08 29.69 -5.38
N GLU A 213 52.21 29.32 -6.33
CA GLU A 213 50.89 29.93 -6.58
C GLU A 213 49.74 29.10 -5.98
N SER A 214 48.63 29.80 -5.75
CA SER A 214 47.42 29.36 -5.05
C SER A 214 46.43 28.60 -5.94
N GLY A 215 45.89 27.51 -5.40
CA GLY A 215 44.65 26.89 -5.87
C GLY A 215 43.93 26.25 -4.69
N ILE A 216 43.01 27.02 -4.07
CA ILE A 216 42.06 26.59 -3.03
C ILE A 216 42.70 25.83 -1.84
N GLY A 217 43.02 26.59 -0.79
CA GLY A 217 42.86 26.11 0.58
C GLY A 217 44.03 25.40 1.26
N GLN A 218 45.28 25.82 1.06
CA GLN A 218 46.33 25.83 2.12
C GLN A 218 47.40 26.89 1.73
N CYS A 219 47.44 28.02 2.44
CA CYS A 219 48.54 28.98 2.31
C CYS A 219 49.62 28.61 3.34
N THR A 220 50.55 27.73 2.98
CA THR A 220 51.83 27.62 3.68
C THR A 220 52.84 28.52 2.96
N GLY A 221 53.00 29.74 3.45
CA GLY A 221 54.12 30.61 3.09
C GLY A 221 55.15 30.59 4.21
N SER A 222 56.37 30.13 3.92
CA SER A 222 57.51 30.31 4.81
C SER A 222 58.39 31.42 4.26
N GLU A 223 58.41 32.57 4.93
CA GLU A 223 59.45 33.59 4.74
C GLU A 223 60.61 33.29 5.70
N SER A 224 61.83 33.72 5.34
CA SER A 224 63.00 33.63 6.20
C SER A 224 63.77 34.94 6.06
N ILE A 225 63.52 35.88 6.99
CA ILE A 225 64.20 37.17 7.06
C ILE A 225 65.50 37.05 7.88
N THR A 226 66.60 37.59 7.33
CA THR A 226 67.88 37.72 8.06
C THR A 226 68.09 39.18 8.48
N ILE A 227 68.06 39.45 9.79
CA ILE A 227 68.30 40.79 10.36
C ILE A 227 69.75 40.87 10.85
N TYR A 228 70.50 41.88 10.38
CA TYR A 228 71.83 42.18 10.90
C TYR A 228 71.72 43.20 12.05
N PRO A 229 72.41 43.00 13.18
CA PRO A 229 72.52 44.03 14.21
C PRO A 229 73.33 45.22 13.65
N SER A 230 72.84 46.44 13.85
CA SER A 230 73.56 47.65 13.43
C SER A 230 74.87 47.77 14.21
N LYS A 231 75.96 48.06 13.49
CA LYS A 231 77.26 48.38 14.10
C LYS A 231 77.09 49.65 14.94
N GLU A 232 77.34 49.58 16.25
CA GLU A 232 77.42 50.78 17.08
C GLU A 232 78.54 51.68 16.50
N MET A 233 78.17 52.90 16.08
CA MET A 233 79.14 53.92 15.69
C MET A 233 79.76 54.49 16.97
N SER A 234 80.97 54.04 17.29
CA SER A 234 81.86 54.68 18.28
C SER A 234 82.79 55.66 17.60
#